data_AF-A0A961QR69-F1
#
_entry.id   AF-A0A961QR69-F1
#
_cell.length_a   1.000
_cell.length_b   1.000
_cell.length_c   1.000
_cell.angle_alpha   90.00
_cell.angle_beta   90.00
_cell.angle_gamma   90.00
#
_symmetry.space_group_name_H-M   'P 1'
#
loop_
_entity.id
_entity.type
_entity.pdbx_description
1 polymer ?
#
loop_
_entity_poly.entity_id
_entity_poly.type
_entity_poly.pdbx_seq_one_letter_code
_entity_poly.pdbx_strand_id
1 'polypeptide(L)'
;LAHARARIPERAAVPKHVEVLEALPKTAVGKVFKPDLRCRAIARVLNAALAEAGTEARIAEVVEDRRRGLVARVEPGRSGSADEAVATVLGGFTVPWEWRDGRQP
;
A
#
# COMPACT_ATOMS: atom_id res chain seq x y z
N LEU A 1 -0.45 -20.43 -2.25
CA LEU A 1 0.57 -20.21 -3.31
C LEU A 1 1.28 -21.48 -3.81
N ALA A 2 1.34 -22.58 -3.05
CA ALA A 2 2.03 -23.82 -3.45
C ALA A 2 1.58 -24.35 -4.84
N HIS A 3 0.28 -24.34 -5.12
CA HIS A 3 -0.28 -24.77 -6.40
C HIS A 3 0.31 -24.00 -7.60
N ALA A 4 0.40 -22.67 -7.50
CA ALA A 4 0.95 -21.81 -8.55
C ALA A 4 2.47 -22.03 -8.70
N ARG A 5 3.21 -22.12 -7.59
CA ARG A 5 4.67 -22.37 -7.60
C ARG A 5 5.06 -23.67 -8.30
N ALA A 6 4.25 -24.71 -8.16
CA ALA A 6 4.52 -26.01 -8.78
C ALA A 6 4.20 -26.05 -10.29
N ARG A 7 3.43 -25.08 -10.82
CA ARG A 7 2.89 -25.11 -12.19
C ARG A 7 3.37 -23.98 -13.08
N ILE A 8 3.87 -22.89 -12.50
CA ILE A 8 4.44 -21.78 -13.25
C ILE A 8 5.96 -22.02 -13.35
N PRO A 9 6.48 -22.41 -14.54
CA PRO A 9 7.90 -22.71 -14.70
C PRO A 9 8.78 -21.45 -14.56
N GLU A 10 8.26 -20.30 -14.98
CA GLU A 10 8.97 -19.03 -14.88
C GLU A 10 8.86 -18.44 -13.47
N ARG A 11 9.98 -18.43 -12.73
CA ARG A 11 10.03 -17.94 -11.34
C ARG A 11 9.53 -16.49 -11.17
N ALA A 12 9.72 -15.62 -12.17
CA ALA A 12 9.27 -14.23 -12.12
C ALA A 12 7.75 -14.10 -12.23
N ALA A 13 7.07 -15.04 -12.90
CA ALA A 13 5.63 -15.06 -13.06
C ALA A 13 4.88 -15.63 -11.84
N VAL A 14 5.60 -16.24 -10.88
CA VAL A 14 5.01 -16.74 -9.64
C VAL A 14 4.50 -15.57 -8.78
N PRO A 15 3.19 -15.53 -8.44
CA PRO A 15 2.64 -14.46 -7.62
C PRO A 15 3.29 -14.40 -6.23
N LYS A 16 3.57 -13.18 -5.77
CA LYS A 16 4.03 -12.94 -4.38
C LYS A 16 2.87 -12.90 -3.39
N HIS A 17 1.70 -12.47 -3.85
CA HIS A 17 0.49 -12.31 -3.05
C HIS A 17 -0.74 -12.61 -3.91
N VAL A 18 -1.78 -13.18 -3.32
CA VAL A 18 -3.08 -13.45 -3.96
C VAL A 18 -4.16 -13.00 -2.99
N GLU A 19 -5.09 -12.21 -3.52
CA GLU A 19 -6.20 -11.61 -2.78
C GLU A 19 -7.49 -11.90 -3.54
N VAL A 20 -8.55 -12.25 -2.80
CA VAL A 20 -9.89 -12.42 -3.37
C VAL A 20 -10.64 -11.12 -3.15
N LEU A 21 -11.14 -10.54 -4.23
CA LEU A 21 -11.94 -9.32 -4.21
C LEU A 21 -13.40 -9.68 -4.52
N GLU A 22 -14.34 -9.00 -3.86
CA GLU A 22 -15.77 -9.14 -4.16
C GLU A 22 -16.06 -8.79 -5.64
N ALA A 23 -15.40 -7.73 -6.14
CA ALA A 23 -15.44 -7.36 -7.54
C ALA A 23 -14.10 -6.77 -7.99
N LEU A 24 -13.71 -7.06 -9.22
CA LEU A 24 -12.57 -6.38 -9.84
C LEU A 24 -12.96 -4.92 -10.15
N PRO A 25 -12.10 -3.94 -9.80
CA PRO A 25 -12.35 -2.55 -10.15
C PRO A 25 -12.32 -2.41 -11.68
N LYS A 26 -13.30 -1.69 -12.22
CA LYS A 26 -13.45 -1.48 -13.66
C LYS A 26 -13.54 0.01 -13.98
N THR A 27 -13.08 0.38 -15.17
CA THR A 27 -13.34 1.70 -15.74
C THR A 27 -14.79 1.82 -16.21
N ALA A 28 -15.22 3.03 -16.57
CA ALA A 28 -16.54 3.27 -17.18
C ALA A 28 -16.80 2.44 -18.46
N VAL A 29 -15.74 2.00 -19.14
CA VAL A 29 -15.82 1.13 -20.33
C VAL A 29 -15.58 -0.35 -20.01
N GLY A 30 -15.66 -0.75 -18.73
CA GLY A 30 -15.65 -2.15 -18.30
C GLY A 30 -14.28 -2.83 -18.24
N LYS A 31 -13.17 -2.13 -18.53
CA LYS A 31 -11.81 -2.70 -18.46
C LYS A 31 -11.28 -2.71 -17.03
N VAL A 32 -10.43 -3.68 -16.69
CA VAL A 32 -9.77 -3.75 -15.37
C VAL A 32 -9.03 -2.45 -15.08
N PHE A 33 -9.37 -1.83 -13.96
CA PHE A 33 -8.76 -0.60 -13.51
C PHE A 33 -7.56 -0.88 -12.61
N LYS A 34 -6.41 -1.09 -13.25
CA LYS A 34 -5.13 -1.38 -12.58
C LYS A 34 -4.70 -0.32 -11.54
N PRO A 35 -4.94 1.00 -11.72
CA PRO A 35 -4.56 2.00 -10.73
C PRO A 35 -5.09 1.69 -9.32
N ASP A 36 -6.37 1.33 -9.21
CA ASP A 36 -6.99 0.91 -7.94
C ASP A 36 -6.27 -0.27 -7.29
N LEU A 37 -5.93 -1.29 -8.10
CA LEU A 37 -5.21 -2.47 -7.62
C LEU A 37 -3.80 -2.13 -7.14
N ARG A 38 -3.14 -1.14 -7.76
CA ARG A 38 -1.83 -0.63 -7.29
C ARG A 38 -1.96 0.09 -5.96
N CYS A 39 -2.96 0.97 -5.80
CA CYS A 39 -3.23 1.65 -4.54
C CYS A 39 -3.48 0.66 -3.40
N ARG A 40 -4.30 -0.38 -3.62
CA ARG A 40 -4.55 -1.45 -2.63
C ARG A 40 -3.27 -2.21 -2.28
N ALA A 41 -2.46 -2.56 -3.28
CA ALA A 41 -1.21 -3.27 -3.05
C ALA A 41 -0.21 -2.45 -2.22
N ILE A 42 -0.09 -1.15 -2.49
CA ILE A 42 0.75 -0.22 -1.72
C ILE A 42 0.24 -0.14 -0.29
N ALA A 43 -1.05 0.15 -0.08
CA ALA A 43 -1.63 0.26 1.25
C ALA A 43 -1.40 -1.00 2.08
N ARG A 44 -1.59 -2.19 1.49
CA ARG A 44 -1.34 -3.47 2.16
C ARG A 44 0.11 -3.62 2.62
N VAL A 45 1.09 -3.33 1.73
CA VAL A 45 2.51 -3.50 2.04
C VAL A 45 2.95 -2.52 3.13
N LEU A 46 2.57 -1.24 3.00
CA LEU A 46 2.95 -0.22 3.97
C LEU A 46 2.27 -0.45 5.33
N ASN A 47 1.00 -0.86 5.36
CA ASN A 47 0.33 -1.23 6.62
C ASN A 47 0.98 -2.43 7.30
N ALA A 48 1.41 -3.44 6.53
CA ALA A 48 2.15 -4.57 7.09
C ALA A 48 3.46 -4.11 7.73
N ALA A 49 4.22 -3.24 7.05
CA ALA A 49 5.47 -2.69 7.57
C ALA A 49 5.27 -1.86 8.85
N LEU A 50 4.22 -1.01 8.90
CA LEU A 50 3.88 -0.23 10.09
C LEU A 50 3.49 -1.14 11.27
N ALA A 51 2.71 -2.19 11.00
CA ALA A 51 2.31 -3.16 12.02
C ALA A 51 3.50 -3.97 12.55
N GLU A 52 4.42 -4.40 11.68
CA GLU A 52 5.65 -5.10 12.07
C GLU A 52 6.57 -4.24 12.95
N ALA A 53 6.55 -2.92 12.76
CA ALA A 53 7.26 -1.95 13.61
C ALA A 53 6.53 -1.62 14.92
N GLY A 54 5.34 -2.16 15.16
CA GLY A 54 4.55 -1.90 16.35
C GLY A 54 3.85 -0.53 16.36
N THR A 55 3.72 0.12 15.20
CA THR A 55 3.07 1.42 15.09
C THR A 55 1.55 1.27 14.98
N GLU A 56 0.80 2.14 15.67
CA GLU A 56 -0.67 2.23 15.53
C GLU A 56 -1.15 3.02 14.30
N ALA A 57 -0.24 3.70 13.60
CA ALA A 57 -0.58 4.46 12.40
C ALA A 57 -0.97 3.53 11.25
N ARG A 58 -1.82 4.01 10.35
CA ARG A 58 -2.31 3.23 9.21
C ARG A 58 -2.36 4.06 7.93
N ILE A 59 -2.14 3.42 6.80
CA ILE A 59 -2.45 4.00 5.50
C ILE A 59 -3.97 4.01 5.34
N ALA A 60 -4.56 5.20 5.32
CA ALA A 60 -5.99 5.38 5.12
C ALA A 60 -6.37 5.28 3.64
N GLU A 61 -5.55 5.82 2.76
CA GLU A 61 -5.75 5.79 1.31
C GLU A 61 -4.42 6.00 0.59
N VAL A 62 -4.36 5.56 -0.67
CA VAL A 62 -3.25 5.88 -1.58
C VAL A 62 -3.86 6.61 -2.76
N VAL A 63 -3.44 7.86 -2.95
CA VAL A 63 -4.01 8.78 -3.94
C VAL A 63 -3.04 9.08 -5.05
N GLU A 64 -3.55 9.45 -6.21
CA GLU A 64 -2.73 9.92 -7.32
C GLU A 64 -2.48 11.42 -7.20
N ASP A 65 -1.21 11.78 -7.07
CA ASP A 65 -0.68 13.13 -7.09
C ASP A 65 -0.04 13.40 -8.46
N ARG A 66 -0.38 14.54 -9.08
CA ARG A 66 0.07 14.90 -10.43
C ARG A 66 1.58 15.06 -10.56
N ARG A 67 2.30 15.33 -9.47
CA ARG A 67 3.75 15.58 -9.46
C ARG A 67 4.51 14.42 -8.81
N ARG A 68 3.98 13.88 -7.71
CA ARG A 68 4.64 12.87 -6.88
C ARG A 68 4.26 11.43 -7.25
N GLY A 69 3.27 11.24 -8.12
CA GLY A 69 2.75 9.92 -8.46
C GLY A 69 1.83 9.39 -7.35
N LEU A 70 1.95 8.12 -6.98
CA LEU A 70 1.11 7.54 -5.93
C LEU A 70 1.61 7.96 -4.55
N VAL A 71 0.78 8.64 -3.78
CA VAL A 71 1.09 9.14 -2.43
C VAL A 71 0.24 8.40 -1.40
N ALA A 72 0.88 7.82 -0.39
CA ALA A 72 0.19 7.18 0.72
C ALA A 72 -0.20 8.21 1.77
N ARG A 73 -1.49 8.28 2.12
CA ARG A 73 -1.99 9.14 3.18
C ARG A 73 -2.13 8.37 4.48
N VAL A 74 -1.42 8.82 5.50
CA VAL A 74 -1.29 8.15 6.78
C VAL A 74 -2.22 8.80 7.80
N GLU A 75 -3.01 7.97 8.48
CA GLU A 75 -3.75 8.36 9.68
C GLU A 75 -2.89 8.05 10.92
N PRO A 76 -2.66 9.03 11.80
CA PRO A 76 -1.84 8.84 12.99
C PRO A 76 -2.46 7.84 13.97
N GLY A 77 -1.60 7.19 14.75
CA GLY A 77 -2.00 6.38 15.90
C GLY A 77 -2.60 7.23 17.02
N ARG A 78 -3.23 6.61 18.03
CA ARG A 78 -3.86 7.35 19.13
C ARG A 78 -2.82 7.99 20.06
N SER A 79 -1.63 7.39 20.15
CA SER A 79 -0.47 7.96 20.83
C SER A 79 0.39 8.76 19.84
N GLY A 80 0.40 10.08 19.94
CA GLY A 80 1.19 10.98 19.07
C GLY A 80 2.72 10.86 19.19
N SER A 81 3.26 9.91 19.97
CA SER A 81 4.70 9.68 20.11
C SER A 81 5.29 8.77 19.02
N ALA A 82 4.49 8.33 18.04
CA ALA A 82 4.89 7.35 17.04
C ALA A 82 5.38 7.95 15.71
N ASP A 83 5.44 9.28 15.59
CA ASP A 83 5.70 9.97 14.32
C ASP A 83 7.09 9.65 13.76
N GLU A 84 8.13 9.67 14.59
CA GLU A 84 9.49 9.31 14.18
C GLU A 84 9.60 7.86 13.74
N ALA A 85 8.88 6.94 14.41
CA ALA A 85 8.83 5.54 14.02
C ALA A 85 8.15 5.37 12.66
N VAL A 86 7.07 6.10 12.40
CA VAL A 86 6.39 6.12 11.09
C VAL A 86 7.31 6.63 10.00
N ALA A 87 7.99 7.76 10.25
CA ALA A 87 8.93 8.34 9.30
C ALA A 87 10.09 7.39 8.99
N THR A 88 10.61 6.71 10.00
CA THR A 88 11.67 5.70 9.85
C THR A 88 11.20 4.52 8.98
N VAL A 89 10.03 3.95 9.28
CA VAL A 89 9.49 2.80 8.55
C VAL A 89 9.16 3.17 7.11
N LEU A 90 8.40 4.24 6.90
CA LEU A 90 7.94 4.64 5.58
C LEU A 90 9.08 5.23 4.73
N GLY A 91 10.11 5.82 5.35
CA GLY A 91 11.33 6.26 4.69
C GLY A 91 12.13 5.12 4.03
N GLY A 92 11.89 3.86 4.45
CA GLY A 92 12.45 2.68 3.78
C GLY A 92 11.80 2.34 2.42
N PHE A 93 10.73 3.06 2.04
CA PHE A 93 10.00 2.85 0.80
C PHE A 93 10.16 4.04 -0.16
N THR A 94 10.05 3.78 -1.45
CA THR A 94 10.09 4.82 -2.48
C THR A 94 8.75 5.51 -2.71
N VAL A 95 7.69 5.07 -2.04
CA VAL A 95 6.35 5.63 -2.16
C VAL A 95 6.27 6.87 -1.26
N PRO A 96 6.07 8.08 -1.83
CA PRO A 96 5.90 9.27 -1.02
C PRO A 96 4.69 9.13 -0.11
N TRP A 97 4.76 9.75 1.06
CA TRP A 97 3.66 9.72 2.01
C TRP A 97 3.44 11.10 2.63
N GLU A 98 2.23 11.32 3.11
CA GLU A 98 1.84 12.52 3.84
C GLU A 98 0.86 12.14 4.95
N TRP A 99 0.83 12.91 6.01
CA TRP A 99 -0.20 12.76 7.02
C TRP A 99 -1.53 13.30 6.50
N ARG A 100 -2.64 12.61 6.83
CA ARG A 100 -3.99 13.05 6.43
C ARG A 100 -4.40 14.40 7.00
N ASP A 101 -3.91 14.74 8.17
CA ASP A 101 -4.17 16.01 8.87
C ASP A 101 -3.30 17.17 8.35
N GLY A 102 -2.44 16.91 7.35
CA GLY A 102 -1.62 17.93 6.69
C GLY A 102 -0.35 18.30 7.45
N ARG A 103 -0.01 17.64 8.57
CA ARG A 103 1.29 17.82 9.20
C ARG A 103 2.40 17.30 8.28
N GLN A 104 3.59 17.89 8.37
CA GLN A 104 4.74 17.41 7.61
C GLN A 104 5.33 16.15 8.27
N PRO A 105 5.81 15.19 7.45
CA PRO A 105 6.53 14.03 7.93
C PRO A 105 7.88 14.39 8.57
#